data_AF-A0A7V9JU44-F1
#
_entry.id   AF-A0A7V9JU44-F1
#
_cell.length_a   1.000
_cell.length_b   1.000
_cell.length_c   1.000
_cell.angle_alpha   90.00
_cell.angle_beta   90.00
_cell.angle_gamma   90.00
#
_symmetry.space_group_name_H-M   'P 1'
#
loop_
_entity.id
_entity.type
_entity.pdbx_description
1 polymer ?
#
loop_
_entity_poly.entity_id
_entity_poly.type
_entity_poly.pdbx_seq_one_letter_code
_entity_poly.pdbx_strand_id
1 'polypeptide(L)'
;MISGDNTSIDWQVHTGTVCILPIGACEQHSTFLPLATDTIHAEYFARMLAEDLDAALLPALPIGTSLEHAGFRGSISLRPETMMQVIRDLADELERQRFRVLILLNGHGGNFCLGPVARDINRMDRQLKILLVNHWEFWPAGVACESAHRGQEIHCGEGETSAMLAIRPDLVRAPVVDTAPLADGVAPLHQRDLNTFGMGHFSADGVVGYPSYATAEKGRKVVELARAPLTAHVRDRLQRLVDQPRYSGMGGIASRVMTANDIIDGMRLKSVAGWNQLEDDWRLFLSARPTGSFVAVHNGQVVGSAATIVYPSTSGSEVAWIGMVLVDPEFRRMGIGTLLLDQAIRSLGDGPTIKLDATPAGREVYKKRGFVDERPLTRWTHACLPVIHNAASAPRSDTAPIPDRLDAIAAIDRGVFGADRSMVLGALSARGTRGARCLMRAGSVVAYCLARPGTNFHQLGPIVADSSEDARAVASAALTDVVGRPVVIDVPDEQTAFSSWLASLGFAAQRTFIRMRRGGAGGPSQPAREFAIVGPEFG
;
A
#
# COMPACT_ATOMS: atom_id res chain seq x y z
N MET A 1 21.20 9.92 -19.17
CA MET A 1 21.59 8.51 -19.09
C MET A 1 23.06 8.44 -18.73
N ILE A 2 23.42 7.53 -17.81
CA ILE A 2 24.81 7.18 -17.52
C ILE A 2 25.15 5.79 -18.09
N SER A 3 26.35 5.58 -18.62
CA SER A 3 26.77 4.32 -19.24
C SER A 3 28.20 3.91 -18.89
N GLY A 4 28.68 2.81 -19.49
CA GLY A 4 30.10 2.42 -19.45
C GLY A 4 31.07 3.39 -20.12
N ASP A 5 30.57 4.39 -20.85
CA ASP A 5 31.39 5.46 -21.47
C ASP A 5 31.72 6.58 -20.46
N ASN A 6 31.10 6.56 -19.27
CA ASN A 6 31.26 7.55 -18.22
C ASN A 6 32.26 7.12 -17.14
N THR A 7 32.74 8.08 -16.34
CA THR A 7 33.71 7.85 -15.27
C THR A 7 33.03 7.41 -13.97
N SER A 8 33.81 6.87 -13.03
CA SER A 8 33.29 6.52 -11.70
C SER A 8 32.74 7.72 -10.92
N ILE A 9 33.21 8.94 -11.18
CA ILE A 9 32.69 10.17 -10.57
C ILE A 9 31.28 10.47 -11.10
N ASP A 10 31.06 10.32 -12.40
CA ASP A 10 29.73 10.46 -12.99
C ASP A 10 28.74 9.47 -12.35
N TRP A 11 29.19 8.22 -12.12
CA TRP A 11 28.40 7.18 -11.46
C TRP A 11 28.11 7.49 -9.99
N GLN A 12 29.03 8.12 -9.27
CA GLN A 12 28.82 8.53 -7.88
C GLN A 12 27.78 9.64 -7.72
N VAL A 13 27.68 10.55 -8.70
CA VAL A 13 26.72 11.68 -8.64
C VAL A 13 25.38 11.36 -9.28
N HIS A 14 25.25 10.22 -9.98
CA HIS A 14 23.99 9.79 -10.57
C HIS A 14 22.97 9.42 -9.47
N THR A 15 21.77 9.99 -9.57
CA THR A 15 20.69 9.79 -8.59
C THR A 15 19.59 8.83 -9.09
N GLY A 16 19.68 8.39 -10.34
CA GLY A 16 18.72 7.45 -10.92
C GLY A 16 18.79 6.10 -10.22
N THR A 17 17.63 5.43 -10.13
CA THR A 17 17.48 4.16 -9.41
C THR A 17 17.11 2.99 -10.34
N VAL A 18 17.07 3.26 -11.65
CA VAL A 18 16.79 2.27 -12.70
C VAL A 18 18.07 2.01 -13.47
N CYS A 19 18.41 0.73 -13.63
CA CYS A 19 19.55 0.28 -14.39
C CYS A 19 19.10 -0.74 -15.46
N ILE A 20 19.67 -0.66 -16.66
CA ILE A 20 19.37 -1.54 -17.79
C ILE A 20 20.60 -2.38 -18.09
N LEU A 21 20.40 -3.69 -18.16
CA LEU A 21 21.39 -4.66 -18.61
C LEU A 21 20.93 -5.24 -19.96
N PRO A 22 21.59 -4.89 -21.07
CA PRO A 22 21.39 -5.58 -22.34
C PRO A 22 21.94 -7.00 -22.23
N ILE A 23 21.16 -7.99 -22.67
CA ILE A 23 21.57 -9.39 -22.67
C ILE A 23 21.31 -9.95 -24.07
N GLY A 24 22.38 -10.30 -24.76
CA GLY A 24 22.32 -10.96 -26.06
C GLY A 24 22.63 -12.44 -25.98
N ALA A 25 23.25 -12.91 -27.06
CA ALA A 25 23.77 -14.24 -27.24
C ALA A 25 24.93 -14.22 -28.26
N CYS A 26 25.67 -15.33 -28.28
CA CYS A 26 26.67 -15.62 -29.30
C CYS A 26 26.27 -16.91 -30.02
N GLU A 27 25.59 -16.77 -31.16
CA GLU A 27 24.97 -17.90 -31.83
C GLU A 27 24.87 -17.74 -33.35
N GLN A 28 24.80 -18.87 -34.03
CA GLN A 28 24.63 -18.93 -35.47
C GLN A 28 23.41 -18.13 -35.95
N HIS A 29 23.56 -17.40 -37.05
CA HIS A 29 22.45 -16.78 -37.78
C HIS A 29 22.68 -17.00 -39.29
N SER A 30 22.82 -18.28 -39.66
CA SER A 30 23.16 -18.71 -41.02
C SER A 30 24.42 -18.02 -41.58
N THR A 31 24.48 -17.84 -42.89
CA THR A 31 25.67 -17.38 -43.63
C THR A 31 25.76 -15.86 -43.78
N PHE A 32 24.66 -15.15 -43.47
CA PHE A 32 24.50 -13.74 -43.80
C PHE A 32 24.43 -12.79 -42.61
N LEU A 33 24.06 -13.26 -41.42
CA LEU A 33 24.08 -12.44 -40.20
C LEU A 33 25.27 -12.83 -39.29
N PRO A 34 25.80 -11.87 -38.50
CA PRO A 34 26.90 -12.13 -37.58
C PRO A 34 26.43 -12.95 -36.36
N LEU A 35 27.38 -13.61 -35.68
CA LEU A 35 27.10 -14.35 -34.43
C LEU A 35 26.61 -13.47 -33.27
N ALA A 36 26.74 -12.15 -33.40
CA ALA A 36 26.43 -11.16 -32.36
C ALA A 36 25.10 -10.43 -32.60
N THR A 37 24.26 -10.89 -33.53
CA THR A 37 22.96 -10.26 -33.89
C THR A 37 22.14 -9.88 -32.66
N ASP A 38 21.91 -10.83 -31.75
CA ASP A 38 21.10 -10.64 -30.53
C ASP A 38 21.70 -9.59 -29.59
N THR A 39 23.03 -9.58 -29.48
CA THR A 39 23.75 -8.60 -28.67
C THR A 39 23.61 -7.20 -29.26
N ILE A 40 23.74 -7.07 -30.58
CA ILE A 40 23.59 -5.79 -31.31
C ILE A 40 22.15 -5.26 -31.15
N HIS A 41 21.15 -6.14 -31.26
CA HIS A 41 19.75 -5.77 -31.04
C HIS A 41 19.48 -5.35 -29.60
N ALA A 42 19.94 -6.13 -28.61
CA ALA A 42 19.81 -5.79 -27.20
C ALA A 42 20.45 -4.43 -26.89
N GLU A 43 21.67 -4.17 -27.36
CA GLU A 43 22.36 -2.89 -27.15
C GLU A 43 21.59 -1.70 -27.75
N TYR A 44 21.10 -1.85 -28.98
CA TYR A 44 20.35 -0.80 -29.66
C TYR A 44 19.10 -0.40 -28.87
N PHE A 45 18.24 -1.38 -28.53
CA PHE A 45 17.01 -1.11 -27.80
C PHE A 45 17.26 -0.70 -26.35
N ALA A 46 18.34 -1.16 -25.72
CA ALA A 46 18.69 -0.80 -24.34
C ALA A 46 19.15 0.64 -24.25
N ARG A 47 19.98 1.09 -25.19
CA ARG A 47 20.42 2.48 -25.29
C ARG A 47 19.24 3.41 -25.53
N MET A 48 18.39 3.06 -26.49
CA MET A 48 17.16 3.81 -26.78
C MET A 48 16.26 3.94 -25.55
N LEU A 49 16.04 2.85 -24.80
CA LEU A 49 15.22 2.84 -23.60
C LEU A 49 15.88 3.60 -22.44
N ALA A 50 17.19 3.49 -22.28
CA ALA A 50 17.93 4.20 -21.23
C ALA A 50 17.91 5.73 -21.45
N GLU A 51 17.97 6.19 -22.69
CA GLU A 51 17.76 7.60 -23.05
C GLU A 51 16.36 8.09 -22.66
N ASP A 52 15.32 7.30 -22.95
CA ASP A 52 13.92 7.65 -22.68
C ASP A 52 13.53 7.69 -21.21
N LEU A 53 14.25 6.93 -20.39
CA LEU A 53 13.99 6.80 -18.96
C LEU A 53 15.00 7.56 -18.10
N ASP A 54 16.02 8.16 -18.71
CA ASP A 54 17.22 8.65 -18.02
C ASP A 54 17.84 7.60 -17.08
N ALA A 55 17.81 6.34 -17.52
CA ALA A 55 18.30 5.20 -16.73
C ALA A 55 19.82 5.02 -16.87
N ALA A 56 20.41 4.27 -15.95
CA ALA A 56 21.78 3.78 -16.09
C ALA A 56 21.83 2.60 -17.08
N LEU A 57 22.87 2.52 -17.90
CA LEU A 57 23.05 1.46 -18.90
C LEU A 57 24.37 0.72 -18.65
N LEU A 58 24.27 -0.58 -18.37
CA LEU A 58 25.44 -1.46 -18.25
C LEU A 58 25.95 -1.90 -19.63
N PRO A 59 27.23 -2.27 -19.75
CA PRO A 59 27.72 -3.00 -20.91
C PRO A 59 26.89 -4.26 -21.15
N ALA A 60 26.69 -4.62 -22.42
CA ALA A 60 25.93 -5.82 -22.76
C ALA A 60 26.62 -7.09 -22.24
N LEU A 61 25.83 -8.09 -21.88
CA LEU A 61 26.30 -9.48 -21.75
C LEU A 61 26.20 -10.15 -23.13
N PRO A 62 27.33 -10.36 -23.83
CA PRO A 62 27.33 -10.84 -25.20
C PRO A 62 27.16 -12.37 -25.31
N ILE A 63 27.23 -13.09 -24.19
CA ILE A 63 27.10 -14.55 -24.14
C ILE A 63 25.99 -14.87 -23.13
N GLY A 64 24.85 -15.32 -23.65
CA GLY A 64 23.70 -15.80 -22.89
C GLY A 64 23.62 -17.33 -22.89
N THR A 65 22.40 -17.86 -22.95
CA THR A 65 22.13 -19.29 -23.06
C THR A 65 21.52 -19.60 -24.43
N SER A 66 22.33 -20.19 -25.32
CA SER A 66 21.99 -20.57 -26.70
C SER A 66 22.16 -22.08 -26.90
N LEU A 67 21.65 -22.90 -25.96
CA LEU A 67 21.87 -24.35 -25.96
C LEU A 67 21.20 -25.06 -27.14
N GLU A 68 20.10 -24.51 -27.63
CA GLU A 68 19.40 -24.97 -28.82
C GLU A 68 20.25 -24.88 -30.10
N HIS A 69 21.28 -24.03 -30.12
CA HIS A 69 22.22 -23.89 -31.22
C HIS A 69 23.43 -24.82 -31.10
N ALA A 70 23.37 -25.83 -30.22
CA ALA A 70 24.40 -26.85 -30.10
C ALA A 70 24.67 -27.54 -31.45
N GLY A 71 25.94 -27.73 -31.78
CA GLY A 71 26.38 -28.32 -33.04
C GLY A 71 26.74 -27.30 -34.13
N PHE A 72 26.31 -26.04 -34.01
CA PHE A 72 26.73 -24.97 -34.91
C PHE A 72 28.04 -24.33 -34.42
N ARG A 73 29.10 -24.41 -35.23
CA ARG A 73 30.41 -23.85 -34.90
C ARG A 73 30.32 -22.33 -34.77
N GLY A 74 30.81 -21.80 -33.64
CA GLY A 74 30.79 -20.38 -33.33
C GLY A 74 29.74 -20.01 -32.30
N SER A 75 28.69 -20.82 -32.13
CA SER A 75 27.73 -20.65 -31.04
C SER A 75 28.39 -20.99 -29.71
N ILE A 76 28.45 -20.03 -28.79
CA ILE A 76 29.05 -20.15 -27.46
C ILE A 76 27.95 -19.84 -26.45
N SER A 77 27.74 -20.77 -25.51
CA SER A 77 26.61 -20.71 -24.60
C SER A 77 27.04 -20.94 -23.15
N LEU A 78 26.46 -20.17 -22.24
CA LEU A 78 26.52 -20.45 -20.81
C LEU A 78 25.49 -21.52 -20.45
N ARG A 79 25.77 -22.26 -19.36
CA ARG A 79 24.74 -23.06 -18.73
C ARG A 79 23.69 -22.15 -18.08
N PRO A 80 22.40 -22.53 -18.07
CA PRO A 80 21.34 -21.80 -17.39
C PRO A 80 21.70 -21.41 -15.96
N GLU A 81 22.27 -22.32 -15.17
CA GLU A 81 22.63 -22.05 -13.79
C GLU A 81 23.72 -20.98 -13.68
N THR A 82 24.72 -21.02 -14.57
CA THR A 82 25.78 -20.01 -14.62
C THR A 82 25.19 -18.64 -14.93
N MET A 83 24.31 -18.54 -15.93
CA MET A 83 23.67 -17.28 -16.29
C MET A 83 22.81 -16.75 -15.14
N MET A 84 22.04 -17.61 -14.47
CA MET A 84 21.27 -17.22 -13.29
C MET A 84 22.15 -16.73 -12.14
N GLN A 85 23.35 -17.28 -11.94
CA GLN A 85 24.29 -16.78 -10.92
C GLN A 85 24.83 -15.40 -11.30
N VAL A 86 25.21 -15.18 -12.58
CA VAL A 86 25.64 -13.85 -13.05
C VAL A 86 24.58 -12.78 -12.76
N ILE A 87 23.31 -13.08 -13.06
CA ILE A 87 22.21 -12.12 -12.80
C ILE A 87 22.03 -11.85 -11.30
N ARG A 88 22.23 -12.85 -10.44
CA ARG A 88 22.17 -12.67 -8.97
C ARG A 88 23.29 -11.77 -8.47
N ASP A 89 24.51 -12.01 -8.91
CA ASP A 89 25.68 -11.21 -8.52
C ASP A 89 25.49 -9.74 -8.93
N LEU A 90 25.02 -9.50 -10.16
CA LEU A 90 24.74 -8.15 -10.65
C LEU A 90 23.60 -7.47 -9.88
N ALA A 91 22.52 -8.20 -9.56
CA ALA A 91 21.43 -7.68 -8.74
C ALA A 91 21.94 -7.25 -7.34
N ASP A 92 22.82 -8.04 -6.74
CA ASP A 92 23.38 -7.75 -5.42
C ASP A 92 24.31 -6.53 -5.43
N GLU A 93 25.13 -6.36 -6.47
CA GLU A 93 25.96 -5.16 -6.64
C GLU A 93 25.14 -3.89 -6.88
N LEU A 94 24.11 -3.98 -7.73
CA LEU A 94 23.25 -2.83 -8.01
C LEU A 94 22.45 -2.42 -6.78
N GLU A 95 21.97 -3.37 -5.98
CA GLU A 95 21.28 -3.06 -4.73
C GLU A 95 22.22 -2.39 -3.71
N ARG A 96 23.48 -2.84 -3.60
CA ARG A 96 24.52 -2.16 -2.78
C ARG A 96 24.71 -0.70 -3.21
N GLN A 97 24.63 -0.44 -4.51
CA GLN A 97 24.74 0.89 -5.11
C GLN A 97 23.42 1.68 -5.11
N ARG A 98 22.39 1.19 -4.39
CA ARG A 98 21.09 1.84 -4.20
C ARG A 98 20.18 1.90 -5.42
N PHE A 99 20.47 1.11 -6.46
CA PHE A 99 19.48 0.86 -7.50
C PHE A 99 18.28 0.11 -6.91
N ARG A 100 17.11 0.33 -7.53
CA ARG A 100 15.82 -0.22 -7.12
C ARG A 100 15.21 -1.10 -8.20
N VAL A 101 15.55 -0.86 -9.46
CA VAL A 101 15.07 -1.66 -10.58
C VAL A 101 16.23 -2.01 -11.50
N LEU A 102 16.37 -3.30 -11.80
CA LEU A 102 17.21 -3.83 -12.87
C LEU A 102 16.31 -4.29 -14.02
N ILE A 103 16.42 -3.64 -15.17
CA ILE A 103 15.76 -4.05 -16.41
C ILE A 103 16.70 -4.99 -17.14
N LEU A 104 16.32 -6.25 -17.29
CA LEU A 104 16.97 -7.20 -18.17
C LEU A 104 16.37 -7.02 -19.55
N LEU A 105 17.06 -6.29 -20.44
CA LEU A 105 16.62 -6.15 -21.82
C LEU A 105 17.21 -7.30 -22.65
N ASN A 106 16.37 -8.27 -22.94
CA ASN A 106 16.76 -9.50 -23.60
C ASN A 106 16.66 -9.37 -25.13
N GLY A 107 17.72 -9.81 -25.81
CA GLY A 107 17.85 -9.88 -27.27
C GLY A 107 17.79 -11.30 -27.84
N HIS A 108 17.78 -12.33 -27.00
CA HIS A 108 17.80 -13.73 -27.45
C HIS A 108 16.64 -14.56 -26.88
N GLY A 109 15.94 -15.29 -27.74
CA GLY A 109 14.79 -16.11 -27.36
C GLY A 109 15.13 -17.33 -26.48
N GLY A 110 16.35 -17.88 -26.59
CA GLY A 110 16.83 -19.03 -25.83
C GLY A 110 17.31 -18.72 -24.41
N ASN A 111 17.31 -17.45 -24.03
CA ASN A 111 17.54 -16.99 -22.65
C ASN A 111 16.39 -17.37 -21.68
N PHE A 112 15.87 -18.59 -21.78
CA PHE A 112 14.76 -19.14 -20.99
C PHE A 112 14.98 -19.02 -19.48
N CYS A 113 16.25 -19.02 -19.04
CA CYS A 113 16.62 -18.90 -17.63
C CYS A 113 16.36 -17.52 -17.01
N LEU A 114 16.20 -16.45 -17.82
CA LEU A 114 15.96 -15.09 -17.33
C LEU A 114 14.60 -14.96 -16.61
N GLY A 115 13.58 -15.66 -17.11
CA GLY A 115 12.25 -15.68 -16.47
C GLY A 115 12.30 -16.27 -15.05
N PRO A 116 12.79 -17.51 -14.86
CA PRO A 116 13.00 -18.10 -13.55
C PRO A 116 13.83 -17.25 -12.58
N VAL A 117 14.99 -16.72 -12.99
CA VAL A 117 15.83 -15.91 -12.08
C VAL A 117 15.17 -14.58 -11.70
N ALA A 118 14.50 -13.91 -12.64
CA ALA A 118 13.76 -12.68 -12.34
C ALA A 118 12.66 -12.93 -11.29
N ARG A 119 11.88 -14.01 -11.43
CA ARG A 119 10.85 -14.39 -10.45
C ARG A 119 11.47 -14.72 -9.09
N ASP A 120 12.56 -15.46 -9.08
CA ASP A 120 13.23 -15.89 -7.86
C ASP A 120 13.82 -14.71 -7.08
N ILE A 121 14.41 -13.73 -7.75
CA ILE A 121 14.92 -12.50 -7.13
C ILE A 121 13.75 -11.62 -6.67
N ASN A 122 12.71 -11.46 -7.48
CA ASN A 122 11.59 -10.57 -7.15
C ASN A 122 10.81 -11.03 -5.92
N ARG A 123 10.59 -12.33 -5.73
CA ARG A 123 9.89 -12.89 -4.56
C ARG A 123 10.62 -12.68 -3.24
N MET A 124 11.92 -12.40 -3.27
CA MET A 124 12.70 -12.16 -2.05
C MET A 124 12.30 -10.82 -1.41
N ASP A 125 12.44 -10.74 -0.09
CA ASP A 125 12.27 -9.49 0.68
C ASP A 125 13.51 -8.60 0.52
N ARG A 126 13.70 -8.11 -0.71
CA ARG A 126 14.77 -7.19 -1.10
C ARG A 126 14.20 -5.96 -1.81
N GLN A 127 14.96 -4.87 -1.81
CA GLN A 127 14.56 -3.58 -2.35
C GLN A 127 14.66 -3.57 -3.87
N LEU A 128 15.68 -4.22 -4.44
CA LEU A 128 15.84 -4.30 -5.89
C LEU A 128 14.83 -5.27 -6.51
N LYS A 129 14.20 -4.83 -7.61
CA LYS A 129 13.29 -5.65 -8.42
C LYS A 129 13.80 -5.75 -9.85
N ILE A 130 13.51 -6.88 -10.49
CA ILE A 130 13.87 -7.17 -11.87
C ILE A 130 12.64 -7.01 -12.77
N LEU A 131 12.82 -6.29 -13.87
CA LEU A 131 11.90 -6.28 -15.01
C LEU A 131 12.56 -6.99 -16.18
N LEU A 132 11.98 -8.10 -16.64
CA LEU A 132 12.43 -8.78 -17.85
C LEU A 132 11.65 -8.23 -19.05
N VAL A 133 12.36 -7.79 -20.07
CA VAL A 133 11.77 -7.17 -21.26
C VAL A 133 12.43 -7.76 -22.51
N ASN A 134 11.63 -8.40 -23.35
CA ASN A 134 12.07 -8.93 -24.65
C ASN A 134 11.75 -7.89 -25.73
N HIS A 135 12.75 -7.36 -26.44
CA HIS A 135 12.49 -6.24 -27.35
C HIS A 135 11.57 -6.61 -28.53
N TRP A 136 11.62 -7.86 -29.00
CA TRP A 136 10.85 -8.33 -30.16
C TRP A 136 9.33 -8.40 -29.89
N GLU A 137 8.91 -8.43 -28.62
CA GLU A 137 7.48 -8.38 -28.25
C GLU A 137 6.81 -7.04 -28.60
N PHE A 138 7.62 -6.01 -28.91
CA PHE A 138 7.16 -4.65 -29.21
C PHE A 138 7.29 -4.29 -30.69
N TRP A 139 7.70 -5.23 -31.53
CA TRP A 139 7.84 -4.97 -32.96
C TRP A 139 6.45 -4.84 -33.63
N PRO A 140 6.24 -3.84 -34.49
CA PRO A 140 4.96 -3.59 -35.15
C PRO A 140 4.50 -4.78 -35.99
N ALA A 141 3.33 -5.30 -35.66
CA ALA A 141 2.74 -6.46 -36.31
C ALA A 141 2.50 -6.17 -37.81
N GLY A 142 3.23 -6.85 -38.70
CA GLY A 142 3.11 -6.72 -40.17
C GLY A 142 4.20 -5.95 -40.89
N VAL A 143 5.09 -5.32 -40.14
CA VAL A 143 6.32 -4.72 -40.68
C VAL A 143 7.49 -5.68 -40.49
N ALA A 144 7.51 -6.38 -39.35
CA ALA A 144 8.57 -7.33 -39.03
C ALA A 144 8.42 -8.69 -39.73
N CYS A 145 7.23 -9.01 -40.24
CA CYS A 145 6.97 -10.26 -40.93
C CYS A 145 5.75 -10.07 -41.84
N GLU A 146 5.87 -10.46 -43.10
CA GLU A 146 4.75 -10.45 -44.04
C GLU A 146 3.57 -11.25 -43.48
N SER A 147 2.35 -10.77 -43.74
CA SER A 147 1.14 -11.31 -43.11
C SER A 147 0.94 -12.81 -43.29
N ALA A 148 1.43 -13.39 -44.39
CA ALA A 148 1.35 -14.83 -44.70
C ALA A 148 2.27 -15.70 -43.83
N HIS A 149 3.32 -15.11 -43.24
CA HIS A 149 4.38 -15.81 -42.50
C HIS A 149 4.36 -15.53 -40.99
N ARG A 150 3.44 -14.66 -40.54
CA ARG A 150 3.32 -14.31 -39.12
C ARG A 150 3.13 -15.55 -38.24
N GLY A 151 3.93 -15.64 -37.18
CA GLY A 151 3.89 -16.73 -36.22
C GLY A 151 4.58 -18.01 -36.69
N GLN A 152 5.27 -17.98 -37.83
CA GLN A 152 6.05 -19.09 -38.38
C GLN A 152 7.57 -18.86 -38.25
N GLU A 153 8.00 -17.65 -37.87
CA GLU A 153 9.41 -17.31 -37.66
C GLU A 153 9.82 -17.48 -36.20
N ILE A 154 10.97 -18.12 -35.99
CA ILE A 154 11.59 -18.36 -34.68
C ILE A 154 13.00 -17.75 -34.64
N HIS A 155 13.77 -17.89 -35.72
CA HIS A 155 15.20 -17.57 -35.73
C HIS A 155 15.68 -17.12 -37.11
N CYS A 156 16.52 -16.08 -37.16
CA CYS A 156 17.11 -15.57 -38.40
C CYS A 156 16.04 -15.19 -39.45
N GLY A 157 14.94 -14.60 -38.97
CA GLY A 157 13.76 -14.29 -39.77
C GLY A 157 13.82 -12.96 -40.52
N GLU A 158 12.70 -12.60 -41.15
CA GLU A 158 12.51 -11.36 -41.88
C GLU A 158 12.76 -10.14 -40.98
N GLY A 159 12.16 -10.15 -39.78
CA GLY A 159 12.17 -8.99 -38.88
C GLY A 159 13.56 -8.75 -38.28
N GLU A 160 14.23 -9.82 -37.88
CA GLU A 160 15.58 -9.78 -37.33
C GLU A 160 16.61 -9.32 -38.37
N THR A 161 16.55 -9.91 -39.57
CA THR A 161 17.42 -9.52 -40.67
C THR A 161 17.14 -8.08 -41.12
N SER A 162 15.88 -7.67 -41.14
CA SER A 162 15.49 -6.28 -41.44
C SER A 162 16.06 -5.31 -40.40
N ALA A 163 15.93 -5.63 -39.11
CA ALA A 163 16.49 -4.82 -38.03
C ALA A 163 18.01 -4.69 -38.15
N MET A 164 18.73 -5.78 -38.44
CA MET A 164 20.17 -5.73 -38.71
C MET A 164 20.54 -4.86 -39.91
N LEU A 165 19.78 -4.92 -41.01
CA LEU A 165 19.97 -4.04 -42.17
C LEU A 165 19.77 -2.55 -41.84
N ALA A 166 19.00 -2.22 -40.80
CA ALA A 166 18.84 -0.85 -40.32
C ALA A 166 19.91 -0.43 -39.30
N ILE A 167 20.33 -1.34 -38.42
CA ILE A 167 21.21 -1.04 -37.28
C ILE A 167 22.69 -1.17 -37.67
N ARG A 168 23.07 -2.26 -38.36
CA ARG A 168 24.45 -2.58 -38.80
C ARG A 168 24.46 -3.20 -40.20
N PRO A 169 24.06 -2.45 -41.24
CA PRO A 169 24.04 -2.97 -42.62
C PRO A 169 25.40 -3.46 -43.10
N ASP A 170 26.49 -2.92 -42.56
CA ASP A 170 27.87 -3.31 -42.87
C ASP A 170 28.21 -4.76 -42.45
N LEU A 171 27.42 -5.36 -41.56
CA LEU A 171 27.60 -6.72 -41.07
C LEU A 171 26.71 -7.76 -41.77
N VAL A 172 25.75 -7.32 -42.60
CA VAL A 172 24.84 -8.21 -43.31
C VAL A 172 25.45 -8.60 -44.66
N ARG A 173 25.66 -9.89 -44.88
CA ARG A 173 26.25 -10.40 -46.14
C ARG A 173 25.18 -10.80 -47.12
N ALA A 174 25.47 -10.66 -48.41
CA ALA A 174 24.63 -11.17 -49.49
C ALA A 174 25.19 -12.51 -50.02
N PRO A 175 24.33 -13.42 -50.53
CA PRO A 175 22.87 -13.30 -50.59
C PRO A 175 22.21 -13.67 -49.25
N VAL A 176 21.12 -12.96 -48.92
CA VAL A 176 20.18 -13.35 -47.85
C VAL A 176 19.16 -14.29 -48.46
N VAL A 177 19.05 -15.51 -47.93
CA VAL A 177 18.27 -16.59 -48.54
C VAL A 177 17.40 -17.29 -47.51
N ASP A 178 16.22 -17.72 -47.93
CA ASP A 178 15.37 -18.62 -47.16
C ASP A 178 15.91 -20.05 -47.28
N THR A 179 15.67 -20.87 -46.25
CA THR A 179 15.95 -22.31 -46.30
C THR A 179 14.72 -23.13 -46.02
N ALA A 180 14.64 -24.28 -46.71
CA ALA A 180 13.60 -25.27 -46.48
C ALA A 180 13.84 -25.97 -45.13
N PRO A 181 12.79 -26.14 -44.30
CA PRO A 181 12.89 -26.94 -43.09
C PRO A 181 13.35 -28.38 -43.39
N LEU A 182 14.14 -28.97 -42.51
CA LEU A 182 14.63 -30.35 -42.65
C LEU A 182 13.55 -31.41 -42.38
N ALA A 183 12.46 -31.07 -41.68
CA ALA A 183 11.42 -32.01 -41.27
C ALA A 183 10.14 -31.84 -42.11
N ASP A 184 9.59 -32.98 -42.53
CA ASP A 184 8.28 -33.10 -43.17
C ASP A 184 7.16 -32.71 -42.17
N GLY A 185 6.81 -31.43 -42.07
CA GLY A 185 5.46 -30.99 -41.69
C GLY A 185 5.02 -31.06 -40.23
N VAL A 186 5.76 -30.46 -39.28
CA VAL A 186 5.16 -30.02 -38.00
C VAL A 186 5.19 -28.51 -37.89
N ALA A 187 4.37 -27.85 -38.73
CA ALA A 187 4.01 -26.46 -38.56
C ALA A 187 2.68 -26.37 -37.78
N PRO A 188 2.53 -25.42 -36.84
CA PRO A 188 3.49 -24.36 -36.50
C PRO A 188 4.52 -24.81 -35.45
N LEU A 189 5.78 -24.44 -35.67
CA LEU A 189 6.84 -24.52 -34.65
C LEU A 189 6.63 -23.42 -33.61
N HIS A 190 6.89 -23.73 -32.35
CA HIS A 190 6.83 -22.78 -31.25
C HIS A 190 8.19 -22.65 -30.56
N GLN A 191 8.50 -21.46 -30.02
CA GLN A 191 9.74 -21.22 -29.23
C GLN A 191 9.97 -22.29 -28.16
N ARG A 192 8.89 -22.85 -27.57
CA ARG A 192 8.97 -23.88 -26.53
C ARG A 192 9.51 -25.22 -27.03
N ASP A 193 9.46 -25.49 -28.33
CA ASP A 193 9.93 -26.76 -28.91
C ASP A 193 11.45 -26.85 -28.82
N LEU A 194 12.14 -25.70 -28.75
CA LEU A 194 13.57 -25.58 -28.49
C LEU A 194 14.01 -26.09 -27.11
N ASN A 195 13.07 -26.34 -26.19
CA ASN A 195 13.37 -27.06 -24.95
C ASN A 195 13.66 -28.55 -25.18
N THR A 196 13.23 -29.11 -26.31
CA THR A 196 13.34 -30.56 -26.61
C THR A 196 14.25 -30.80 -27.81
N PHE A 197 14.14 -29.98 -28.86
CA PHE A 197 14.86 -30.16 -30.10
C PHE A 197 15.73 -28.94 -30.39
N GLY A 198 17.03 -29.16 -30.63
CA GLY A 198 17.93 -28.08 -31.06
C GLY A 198 17.62 -27.63 -32.49
N MET A 199 18.13 -26.45 -32.86
CA MET A 199 17.90 -25.81 -34.16
C MET A 199 18.29 -26.70 -35.35
N GLY A 200 19.33 -27.51 -35.21
CA GLY A 200 19.79 -28.44 -36.24
C GLY A 200 18.78 -29.55 -36.56
N HIS A 201 17.76 -29.76 -35.71
CA HIS A 201 16.63 -30.64 -35.99
C HIS A 201 15.67 -30.02 -37.01
N PHE A 202 15.54 -28.70 -37.00
CA PHE A 202 14.57 -27.96 -37.82
C PHE A 202 15.20 -27.42 -39.10
N SER A 203 16.47 -27.02 -39.05
CA SER A 203 17.16 -26.37 -40.17
C SER A 203 18.65 -26.67 -40.17
N ALA A 204 19.19 -27.03 -41.35
CA ALA A 204 20.60 -27.37 -41.51
C ALA A 204 21.52 -26.13 -41.43
N ASP A 205 21.03 -24.99 -41.89
CA ASP A 205 21.73 -23.71 -41.84
C ASP A 205 21.21 -22.80 -40.70
N GLY A 206 20.26 -23.32 -39.93
CA GLY A 206 19.78 -22.72 -38.69
C GLY A 206 18.72 -21.64 -38.86
N VAL A 207 18.32 -21.29 -40.09
CA VAL A 207 17.20 -20.36 -40.32
C VAL A 207 15.87 -21.04 -40.08
N VAL A 208 14.99 -20.39 -39.32
CA VAL A 208 13.58 -20.77 -39.17
C VAL A 208 12.75 -19.50 -39.35
N GLY A 209 12.56 -19.12 -40.61
CA GLY A 209 11.85 -17.91 -41.03
C GLY A 209 12.11 -17.55 -42.50
N TYR A 210 11.77 -16.32 -42.88
CA TYR A 210 11.81 -15.85 -44.27
C TYR A 210 12.71 -14.60 -44.46
N PRO A 211 14.02 -14.70 -44.18
CA PRO A 211 14.94 -13.56 -44.25
C PRO A 211 15.06 -12.94 -45.65
N SER A 212 14.72 -13.66 -46.74
CA SER A 212 14.78 -13.11 -48.11
C SER A 212 13.86 -11.91 -48.33
N TYR A 213 12.81 -11.77 -47.51
CA TYR A 213 11.87 -10.65 -47.52
C TYR A 213 12.36 -9.43 -46.74
N ALA A 214 13.52 -9.55 -46.09
CA ALA A 214 14.06 -8.49 -45.24
C ALA A 214 14.54 -7.29 -46.05
N THR A 215 14.27 -6.09 -45.53
CA THR A 215 14.75 -4.84 -46.14
C THR A 215 15.16 -3.83 -45.07
N ALA A 216 16.11 -2.94 -45.42
CA ALA A 216 16.50 -1.84 -44.53
C ALA A 216 15.32 -0.90 -44.21
N GLU A 217 14.34 -0.76 -45.11
CA GLU A 217 13.14 0.04 -44.87
C GLU A 217 12.24 -0.60 -43.80
N LYS A 218 11.97 -1.91 -43.89
CA LYS A 218 11.26 -2.66 -42.85
C LYS A 218 11.99 -2.53 -41.51
N GLY A 219 13.32 -2.65 -41.51
CA GLY A 219 14.16 -2.50 -40.33
C GLY A 219 14.01 -1.15 -39.64
N ARG A 220 14.08 -0.06 -40.41
CA ARG A 220 13.89 1.31 -39.89
C ARG A 220 12.53 1.48 -39.22
N LYS A 221 11.47 0.97 -39.86
CA LYS A 221 10.12 1.00 -39.29
C LYS A 221 10.01 0.15 -38.01
N VAL A 222 10.67 -1.02 -37.95
CA VAL A 222 10.69 -1.86 -36.74
C VAL A 222 11.30 -1.09 -35.57
N VAL A 223 12.50 -0.52 -35.74
CA VAL A 223 13.19 0.18 -34.65
C VAL A 223 12.49 1.47 -34.22
N GLU A 224 11.90 2.22 -35.17
CA GLU A 224 11.19 3.47 -34.87
C GLU A 224 9.87 3.21 -34.14
N LEU A 225 9.05 2.29 -34.65
CA LEU A 225 7.71 2.04 -34.12
C LEU A 225 7.70 1.22 -32.83
N ALA A 226 8.78 0.46 -32.54
CA ALA A 226 8.91 -0.27 -31.28
C ALA A 226 9.20 0.65 -30.08
N ARG A 227 9.77 1.85 -30.30
CA ARG A 227 10.22 2.79 -29.25
C ARG A 227 9.11 3.18 -28.30
N ALA A 228 8.02 3.73 -28.83
CA ALA A 228 6.89 4.21 -28.02
C ALA A 228 6.21 3.12 -27.17
N PRO A 229 5.78 1.96 -27.72
CA PRO A 229 5.14 0.91 -26.93
C PRO A 229 6.08 0.27 -25.91
N LEU A 230 7.36 0.05 -26.25
CA LEU A 230 8.37 -0.47 -25.32
C LEU A 230 8.55 0.48 -24.13
N THR A 231 8.82 1.77 -24.38
CA THR A 231 8.99 2.78 -23.32
C THR A 231 7.71 2.91 -22.47
N ALA A 232 6.53 2.89 -23.08
CA ALA A 232 5.25 2.95 -22.36
C ALA A 232 5.04 1.74 -21.44
N HIS A 233 5.35 0.53 -21.92
CA HIS A 233 5.27 -0.69 -21.11
C HIS A 233 6.18 -0.61 -19.89
N VAL A 234 7.43 -0.19 -20.08
CA VAL A 234 8.39 -0.09 -18.99
C VAL A 234 7.97 0.98 -17.97
N ARG A 235 7.49 2.14 -18.40
CA ARG A 235 6.97 3.18 -17.50
C ARG A 235 5.78 2.70 -16.66
N ASP A 236 4.82 1.97 -17.26
CA ASP A 236 3.71 1.37 -16.51
C ASP A 236 4.20 0.37 -15.44
N ARG A 237 5.18 -0.48 -15.77
CA ARG A 237 5.77 -1.43 -14.80
C ARG A 237 6.52 -0.71 -13.68
N LEU A 238 7.29 0.32 -14.00
CA LEU A 238 7.99 1.15 -13.00
C LEU A 238 7.00 1.83 -12.06
N GLN A 239 5.91 2.40 -12.57
CA GLN A 239 4.88 3.03 -11.74
C GLN A 239 4.22 2.01 -10.80
N ARG A 240 3.88 0.81 -11.29
CA ARG A 240 3.32 -0.25 -10.44
C ARG A 240 4.26 -0.69 -9.33
N LEU A 241 5.57 -0.69 -9.58
CA LEU A 241 6.57 -0.99 -8.54
C LEU A 241 6.68 0.13 -7.49
N VAL A 242 6.44 1.40 -7.87
CA VAL A 242 6.33 2.51 -6.92
C VAL A 242 5.08 2.33 -6.04
N ASP A 243 3.94 1.99 -6.65
CA ASP A 243 2.67 1.85 -5.95
C ASP A 243 2.64 0.59 -5.05
N GLN A 244 3.21 -0.52 -5.53
CA GLN A 244 3.23 -1.81 -4.86
C GLN A 244 4.61 -2.49 -5.02
N PRO A 245 5.60 -2.14 -4.19
CA PRO A 245 6.98 -2.63 -4.33
C PRO A 245 7.16 -4.11 -3.98
N ARG A 246 6.15 -4.74 -3.37
CA ARG A 246 6.21 -6.14 -2.96
C ARG A 246 5.72 -7.07 -4.06
N TYR A 247 6.52 -8.07 -4.40
CA TYR A 247 6.16 -9.10 -5.38
C TYR A 247 4.88 -9.85 -5.03
N SER A 248 4.72 -10.24 -3.75
CA SER A 248 3.51 -10.91 -3.27
C SER A 248 2.32 -9.97 -3.05
N GLY A 249 2.50 -8.68 -3.31
CA GLY A 249 1.61 -7.64 -2.81
C GLY A 249 1.42 -7.75 -1.30
N MET A 250 0.17 -7.96 -0.88
CA MET A 250 -0.21 -8.11 0.52
C MET A 250 -0.20 -9.56 1.03
N GLY A 251 0.20 -10.55 0.22
CA GLY A 251 0.39 -11.93 0.68
C GLY A 251 -0.92 -12.69 0.99
N GLY A 252 -1.82 -12.75 0.01
CA GLY A 252 -3.14 -13.39 0.17
C GLY A 252 -4.10 -12.62 1.09
N ILE A 253 -3.76 -11.38 1.45
CA ILE A 253 -4.62 -10.50 2.25
C ILE A 253 -5.48 -9.65 1.32
N ALA A 254 -6.79 -9.75 1.48
CA ALA A 254 -7.77 -8.92 0.79
C ALA A 254 -8.32 -7.86 1.73
N SER A 255 -8.54 -6.62 1.26
CA SER A 255 -9.35 -5.64 2.00
C SER A 255 -10.75 -5.52 1.41
N ARG A 256 -11.75 -5.36 2.28
CA ARG A 256 -13.14 -5.17 1.90
C ARG A 256 -13.90 -4.36 2.94
N VAL A 257 -15.12 -3.96 2.61
CA VAL A 257 -16.06 -3.37 3.57
C VAL A 257 -16.37 -4.40 4.68
N MET A 258 -16.43 -3.90 5.91
CA MET A 258 -16.82 -4.66 7.09
C MET A 258 -18.33 -4.91 7.09
N THR A 259 -18.73 -6.12 7.47
CA THR A 259 -20.11 -6.54 7.64
C THR A 259 -20.38 -6.87 9.12
N ALA A 260 -21.65 -7.03 9.49
CA ALA A 260 -21.99 -7.45 10.86
C ALA A 260 -21.37 -8.80 11.24
N ASN A 261 -21.16 -9.71 10.28
CA ASN A 261 -20.53 -11.01 10.51
C ASN A 261 -19.06 -10.88 10.94
N ASP A 262 -18.40 -9.78 10.62
CA ASP A 262 -16.99 -9.54 10.96
C ASP A 262 -16.81 -9.04 12.40
N ILE A 263 -17.90 -8.65 13.10
CA ILE A 263 -17.79 -8.07 14.44
C ILE A 263 -17.18 -9.08 15.43
N ILE A 264 -17.43 -10.39 15.24
CA ILE A 264 -16.83 -11.43 16.08
C ILE A 264 -15.30 -11.39 16.03
N ASP A 265 -14.72 -11.20 14.85
CA ASP A 265 -13.28 -11.05 14.68
C ASP A 265 -12.80 -9.66 15.12
N GLY A 266 -13.60 -8.62 14.92
CA GLY A 266 -13.32 -7.29 15.49
C GLY A 266 -13.18 -7.34 17.01
N MET A 267 -14.08 -8.06 17.67
CA MET A 267 -14.06 -8.29 19.12
C MET A 267 -12.84 -9.13 19.56
N ARG A 268 -12.42 -10.10 18.74
CA ARG A 268 -11.16 -10.84 18.93
C ARG A 268 -9.96 -9.91 18.86
N LEU A 269 -9.82 -9.12 17.79
CA LEU A 269 -8.74 -8.14 17.61
C LEU A 269 -8.68 -7.14 18.77
N LYS A 270 -9.85 -6.63 19.17
CA LYS A 270 -10.03 -5.72 20.31
C LYS A 270 -9.54 -6.35 21.61
N SER A 271 -9.86 -7.62 21.85
CA SER A 271 -9.43 -8.35 23.05
C SER A 271 -7.91 -8.56 23.08
N VAL A 272 -7.31 -8.93 21.95
CA VAL A 272 -5.84 -9.04 21.80
C VAL A 272 -5.14 -7.70 22.06
N ALA A 273 -5.77 -6.58 21.69
CA ALA A 273 -5.25 -5.24 21.94
C ALA A 273 -5.50 -4.73 23.38
N GLY A 274 -6.27 -5.45 24.21
CA GLY A 274 -6.66 -5.02 25.55
C GLY A 274 -7.62 -3.81 25.57
N TRP A 275 -8.40 -3.63 24.51
CA TRP A 275 -9.28 -2.48 24.31
C TRP A 275 -10.63 -2.65 25.05
N ASN A 276 -11.34 -1.53 25.29
CA ASN A 276 -12.51 -1.51 26.20
C ASN A 276 -13.87 -1.66 25.50
N GLN A 277 -13.91 -1.53 24.18
CA GLN A 277 -15.15 -1.42 23.40
C GLN A 277 -15.96 -2.72 23.41
N LEU A 278 -17.27 -2.58 23.17
CA LEU A 278 -18.25 -3.64 23.09
C LEU A 278 -18.75 -3.83 21.65
N GLU A 279 -19.45 -4.93 21.40
CA GLU A 279 -20.08 -5.22 20.10
C GLU A 279 -20.98 -4.06 19.62
N ASP A 280 -21.72 -3.44 20.53
CA ASP A 280 -22.60 -2.30 20.21
C ASP A 280 -21.85 -1.07 19.71
N ASP A 281 -20.57 -0.90 20.05
CA ASP A 281 -19.75 0.18 19.50
C ASP A 281 -19.45 -0.09 18.01
N TRP A 282 -19.18 -1.34 17.63
CA TRP A 282 -19.00 -1.74 16.24
C TRP A 282 -20.29 -1.61 15.43
N ARG A 283 -21.41 -2.04 16.02
CA ARG A 283 -22.73 -1.87 15.39
C ARG A 283 -23.05 -0.40 15.15
N LEU A 284 -22.70 0.49 16.08
CA LEU A 284 -22.88 1.93 15.90
C LEU A 284 -22.13 2.45 14.67
N PHE A 285 -20.88 2.04 14.45
CA PHE A 285 -20.15 2.40 13.21
C PHE A 285 -20.84 1.88 11.95
N LEU A 286 -21.28 0.63 11.94
CA LEU A 286 -21.96 0.04 10.77
C LEU A 286 -23.33 0.67 10.52
N SER A 287 -24.07 1.04 11.57
CA SER A 287 -25.35 1.74 11.45
C SER A 287 -25.17 3.18 10.98
N ALA A 288 -24.14 3.88 11.48
CA ALA A 288 -23.85 5.25 11.08
C ALA A 288 -23.37 5.33 9.63
N ARG A 289 -22.50 4.39 9.22
CA ARG A 289 -21.95 4.30 7.86
C ARG A 289 -21.79 2.83 7.43
N PRO A 290 -22.79 2.23 6.77
CA PRO A 290 -22.73 0.82 6.33
C PRO A 290 -21.53 0.48 5.44
N THR A 291 -21.02 1.46 4.67
CA THR A 291 -19.86 1.32 3.78
C THR A 291 -18.63 2.09 4.27
N GLY A 292 -18.62 2.53 5.54
CA GLY A 292 -17.55 3.34 6.13
C GLY A 292 -16.52 2.54 6.94
N SER A 293 -16.74 1.26 7.18
CA SER A 293 -15.82 0.42 7.95
C SER A 293 -15.19 -0.65 7.07
N PHE A 294 -13.92 -0.98 7.31
CA PHE A 294 -13.12 -1.85 6.45
C PHE A 294 -12.39 -2.91 7.28
N VAL A 295 -12.20 -4.08 6.67
CA VAL A 295 -11.44 -5.19 7.24
C VAL A 295 -10.39 -5.70 6.26
N ALA A 296 -9.27 -6.17 6.80
CA ALA A 296 -8.27 -6.94 6.09
C ALA A 296 -8.46 -8.42 6.45
N VAL A 297 -8.54 -9.28 5.44
CA VAL A 297 -8.89 -10.69 5.57
C VAL A 297 -7.77 -11.56 5.03
N HIS A 298 -7.33 -12.51 5.83
CA HIS A 298 -6.37 -13.55 5.44
C HIS A 298 -7.00 -14.92 5.66
N ASN A 299 -7.05 -15.77 4.63
CA ASN A 299 -7.66 -17.11 4.69
C ASN A 299 -9.06 -17.14 5.33
N GLY A 300 -9.89 -16.13 5.03
CA GLY A 300 -11.26 -16.02 5.54
C GLY A 300 -11.39 -15.38 6.94
N GLN A 301 -10.29 -15.15 7.66
CA GLN A 301 -10.29 -14.52 8.98
C GLN A 301 -9.93 -13.04 8.90
N VAL A 302 -10.63 -12.19 9.65
CA VAL A 302 -10.25 -10.77 9.76
C VAL A 302 -9.01 -10.62 10.64
N VAL A 303 -7.96 -10.04 10.06
CA VAL A 303 -6.65 -9.77 10.68
C VAL A 303 -6.38 -8.28 10.91
N GLY A 304 -7.29 -7.41 10.46
CA GLY A 304 -7.25 -5.99 10.79
C GLY A 304 -8.56 -5.28 10.49
N SER A 305 -8.79 -4.14 11.15
CA SER A 305 -9.99 -3.30 10.99
C SER A 305 -9.66 -1.82 10.97
N ALA A 306 -10.56 -1.03 10.39
CA ALA A 306 -10.66 0.41 10.59
C ALA A 306 -12.13 0.82 10.42
N ALA A 307 -12.67 1.62 11.33
CA ALA A 307 -14.05 2.09 11.27
C ALA A 307 -14.09 3.62 11.13
N THR A 308 -15.13 4.11 10.46
CA THR A 308 -15.33 5.55 10.30
C THR A 308 -16.76 5.95 10.64
N ILE A 309 -16.91 7.16 11.17
CA ILE A 309 -18.21 7.80 11.40
C ILE A 309 -18.10 9.26 10.93
N VAL A 310 -19.22 9.84 10.49
CA VAL A 310 -19.29 11.24 10.07
C VAL A 310 -20.35 11.93 10.91
N TYR A 311 -19.95 13.07 11.48
CA TYR A 311 -20.79 13.95 12.28
C TYR A 311 -21.16 15.17 11.44
N PRO A 312 -22.46 15.37 11.15
CA PRO A 312 -22.93 16.55 10.44
C PRO A 312 -22.52 17.83 11.18
N SER A 313 -22.22 18.89 10.44
CA SER A 313 -21.99 20.21 11.03
C SER A 313 -23.10 21.18 10.61
N THR A 314 -23.51 22.04 11.54
CA THR A 314 -24.41 23.18 11.26
C THR A 314 -23.65 24.44 10.84
N SER A 315 -22.32 24.46 10.97
CA SER A 315 -21.45 25.57 10.55
C SER A 315 -20.05 25.07 10.22
N GLY A 316 -19.64 25.23 8.95
CA GLY A 316 -18.35 24.74 8.45
C GLY A 316 -18.37 23.30 7.95
N SER A 317 -17.20 22.70 7.74
CA SER A 317 -17.07 21.33 7.26
C SER A 317 -17.56 20.30 8.29
N GLU A 318 -18.14 19.20 7.82
CA GLU A 318 -18.43 18.02 8.63
C GLU A 318 -17.18 17.51 9.35
N VAL A 319 -17.38 16.82 10.47
CA VAL A 319 -16.28 16.16 11.19
C VAL A 319 -16.40 14.66 10.99
N ALA A 320 -15.37 14.05 10.40
CA ALA A 320 -15.26 12.62 10.32
C ALA A 320 -14.34 12.09 11.42
N TRP A 321 -14.65 10.91 11.96
CA TRP A 321 -13.81 10.22 12.92
C TRP A 321 -13.32 8.89 12.37
N ILE A 322 -12.04 8.59 12.52
CA ILE A 322 -11.47 7.27 12.27
C ILE A 322 -11.18 6.61 13.61
N GLY A 323 -11.81 5.47 13.87
CA GLY A 323 -11.68 4.67 15.08
C GLY A 323 -11.45 3.20 14.76
N MET A 324 -11.35 2.37 15.81
CA MET A 324 -11.26 0.90 15.66
C MET A 324 -10.14 0.41 14.74
N VAL A 325 -9.02 1.15 14.67
CA VAL A 325 -7.86 0.78 13.84
C VAL A 325 -7.03 -0.27 14.58
N LEU A 326 -7.23 -1.53 14.21
CA LEU A 326 -6.59 -2.69 14.85
C LEU A 326 -5.90 -3.54 13.79
N VAL A 327 -4.74 -4.08 14.13
CA VAL A 327 -4.03 -5.10 13.33
C VAL A 327 -3.55 -6.18 14.27
N ASP A 328 -3.87 -7.41 13.91
CA ASP A 328 -3.44 -8.61 14.61
C ASP A 328 -1.90 -8.60 14.77
N PRO A 329 -1.34 -8.83 15.97
CA PRO A 329 0.10 -8.84 16.22
C PRO A 329 0.93 -9.63 15.19
N GLU A 330 0.43 -10.79 14.74
CA GLU A 330 1.14 -11.66 13.80
C GLU A 330 1.26 -11.05 12.39
N PHE A 331 0.36 -10.13 12.06
CA PHE A 331 0.27 -9.49 10.74
C PHE A 331 0.76 -8.03 10.75
N ARG A 332 1.39 -7.59 11.84
CA ARG A 332 1.99 -6.24 11.95
C ARG A 332 3.21 -6.10 11.04
N ARG A 333 3.55 -4.86 10.69
CA ARG A 333 4.65 -4.50 9.75
C ARG A 333 4.47 -5.03 8.31
N MET A 334 3.31 -5.60 7.99
CA MET A 334 2.95 -6.00 6.62
C MET A 334 2.26 -4.89 5.81
N GLY A 335 2.03 -3.69 6.39
CA GLY A 335 1.35 -2.58 5.70
C GLY A 335 -0.18 -2.59 5.82
N ILE A 336 -0.76 -3.52 6.58
CA ILE A 336 -2.22 -3.65 6.72
C ILE A 336 -2.87 -2.42 7.36
N GLY A 337 -2.30 -1.91 8.45
CA GLY A 337 -2.83 -0.72 9.12
C GLY A 337 -2.82 0.50 8.19
N THR A 338 -1.77 0.63 7.38
CA THR A 338 -1.67 1.63 6.31
C THR A 338 -2.76 1.45 5.26
N LEU A 339 -2.94 0.23 4.74
CA LEU A 339 -3.94 -0.08 3.73
C LEU A 339 -5.36 0.30 4.19
N LEU A 340 -5.72 -0.12 5.40
CA LEU A 340 -7.05 0.14 5.98
C LEU A 340 -7.26 1.62 6.26
N LEU A 341 -6.24 2.32 6.77
CA LEU A 341 -6.28 3.75 7.00
C LEU A 341 -6.45 4.53 5.68
N ASP A 342 -5.67 4.21 4.65
CA ASP A 342 -5.75 4.88 3.36
C ASP A 342 -7.13 4.63 2.70
N GLN A 343 -7.70 3.43 2.88
CA GLN A 343 -9.06 3.11 2.45
C GLN A 343 -10.12 3.90 3.22
N ALA A 344 -9.97 4.03 4.54
CA ALA A 344 -10.83 4.86 5.38
C ALA A 344 -10.81 6.34 4.94
N ILE A 345 -9.62 6.92 4.74
CA ILE A 345 -9.46 8.30 4.27
C ILE A 345 -10.10 8.48 2.89
N ARG A 346 -9.84 7.58 1.92
CA ARG A 346 -10.48 7.65 0.59
C ARG A 346 -12.00 7.58 0.66
N SER A 347 -12.55 6.75 1.56
CA SER A 347 -14.01 6.62 1.74
C SER A 347 -14.68 7.86 2.33
N LEU A 348 -13.90 8.76 2.94
CA LEU A 348 -14.38 10.01 3.52
C LEU A 348 -14.33 11.16 2.50
N GLY A 349 -13.51 11.04 1.45
CA GLY A 349 -13.27 12.12 0.48
C GLY A 349 -12.57 13.32 1.11
N ASP A 350 -12.59 14.45 0.40
CA ASP A 350 -11.91 15.69 0.83
C ASP A 350 -12.82 16.71 1.53
N GLY A 351 -14.10 16.38 1.71
CA GLY A 351 -15.10 17.27 2.33
C GLY A 351 -14.94 17.47 3.85
N PRO A 352 -14.93 16.40 4.67
CA PRO A 352 -14.91 16.54 6.11
C PRO A 352 -13.51 16.81 6.67
N THR A 353 -13.44 17.44 7.83
CA THR A 353 -12.23 17.42 8.67
C THR A 353 -12.15 16.06 9.34
N ILE A 354 -11.11 15.28 9.03
CA ILE A 354 -10.94 13.92 9.55
C ILE A 354 -10.14 13.99 10.84
N LYS A 355 -10.68 13.44 11.93
CA LYS A 355 -10.05 13.39 13.25
C LYS A 355 -9.90 11.96 13.75
N LEU A 356 -8.95 11.77 14.64
CA LEU A 356 -8.70 10.52 15.38
C LEU A 356 -7.88 10.81 16.63
N ASP A 357 -7.92 9.89 17.59
CA ASP A 357 -7.05 9.93 18.78
C ASP A 357 -5.98 8.84 18.67
N ALA A 358 -4.74 9.25 18.40
CA ALA A 358 -3.62 8.36 18.12
C ALA A 358 -2.89 7.94 19.39
N THR A 359 -2.52 6.66 19.49
CA THR A 359 -1.49 6.22 20.43
C THR A 359 -0.11 6.75 20.01
N PRO A 360 0.89 6.81 20.91
CA PRO A 360 2.25 7.24 20.54
C PRO A 360 2.83 6.45 19.36
N ALA A 361 2.58 5.13 19.30
CA ALA A 361 3.02 4.29 18.19
C ALA A 361 2.24 4.56 16.88
N GLY A 362 0.95 4.90 16.98
CA GLY A 362 0.11 5.21 15.81
C GLY A 362 0.42 6.57 15.18
N ARG A 363 0.79 7.57 15.98
CA ARG A 363 1.03 8.97 15.56
C ARG A 363 1.90 9.08 14.31
N GLU A 364 3.01 8.34 14.25
CA GLU A 364 3.96 8.40 13.14
C GLU A 364 3.41 7.81 11.84
N VAL A 365 2.45 6.89 11.92
CA VAL A 365 1.74 6.38 10.73
C VAL A 365 0.80 7.45 10.17
N TYR A 366 0.07 8.14 11.04
CA TYR A 366 -0.92 9.16 10.68
C TYR A 366 -0.26 10.42 10.11
N LYS A 367 0.87 10.89 10.69
CA LYS A 367 1.63 12.05 10.18
C LYS A 367 2.01 11.91 8.71
N LYS A 368 2.42 10.71 8.30
CA LYS A 368 2.77 10.40 6.90
C LYS A 368 1.59 10.51 5.92
N ARG A 369 0.35 10.58 6.41
CA ARG A 369 -0.88 10.82 5.61
C ARG A 369 -1.44 12.24 5.76
N GLY A 370 -0.63 13.18 6.27
CA GLY A 370 -1.01 14.59 6.39
C GLY A 370 -1.89 14.89 7.60
N PHE A 371 -1.92 14.02 8.61
CA PHE A 371 -2.47 14.37 9.92
C PHE A 371 -1.50 15.26 10.69
N VAL A 372 -2.03 16.29 11.34
CA VAL A 372 -1.31 17.17 12.27
C VAL A 372 -1.83 16.97 13.68
N ASP A 373 -0.96 17.15 14.67
CA ASP A 373 -1.36 17.09 16.08
C ASP A 373 -2.29 18.27 16.43
N GLU A 374 -3.29 18.01 17.27
CA GLU A 374 -4.29 18.99 17.71
C GLU A 374 -4.22 19.21 19.23
N ARG A 375 -4.41 18.14 20.03
CA ARG A 375 -4.38 18.24 21.50
C ARG A 375 -4.04 16.90 22.17
N PRO A 376 -3.23 16.88 23.24
CA PRO A 376 -2.94 15.66 23.97
C PRO A 376 -4.06 15.30 24.96
N LEU A 377 -4.21 13.99 25.22
CA LEU A 377 -5.23 13.43 26.12
C LEU A 377 -4.59 12.33 26.97
N THR A 378 -5.04 12.19 28.21
CA THR A 378 -4.61 11.15 29.13
C THR A 378 -5.78 10.30 29.59
N ARG A 379 -5.63 8.98 29.50
CA ARG A 379 -6.53 7.99 30.08
C ARG A 379 -6.24 7.83 31.56
N TRP A 380 -7.23 8.13 32.39
CA TRP A 380 -7.22 7.92 33.83
C TRP A 380 -8.05 6.69 34.18
N THR A 381 -7.51 5.81 35.04
CA THR A 381 -8.19 4.58 35.45
C THR A 381 -8.20 4.41 36.96
N HIS A 382 -9.26 3.78 37.46
CA HIS A 382 -9.36 3.33 38.84
C HIS A 382 -9.83 1.87 38.84
N ALA A 383 -9.10 0.97 39.51
CA ALA A 383 -9.37 -0.47 39.44
C ALA A 383 -10.66 -0.90 40.16
N CYS A 384 -10.97 -0.27 41.30
CA CYS A 384 -12.22 -0.50 42.04
C CYS A 384 -12.56 0.73 42.88
N LEU A 385 -13.55 1.52 42.46
CA LEU A 385 -13.87 2.77 43.15
C LEU A 385 -14.31 2.54 44.60
N PRO A 386 -13.66 3.18 45.60
CA PRO A 386 -14.11 3.13 46.97
C PRO A 386 -15.39 3.97 47.16
N VAL A 387 -16.05 3.80 48.30
CA VAL A 387 -17.12 4.72 48.72
C VAL A 387 -16.51 6.11 48.94
N ILE A 388 -16.96 7.09 48.16
CA ILE A 388 -16.37 8.43 48.19
C ILE A 388 -17.05 9.26 49.28
N HIS A 389 -16.42 9.34 50.46
CA HIS A 389 -16.96 10.07 51.61
C HIS A 389 -16.80 11.60 51.51
N ASN A 390 -15.89 12.11 50.67
CA ASN A 390 -15.56 13.54 50.50
C ASN A 390 -15.80 14.05 49.07
N ALA A 391 -16.84 13.58 48.37
CA ALA A 391 -17.21 14.09 47.03
C ALA A 391 -17.95 15.44 47.05
N ALA A 392 -17.89 16.18 48.16
CA ALA A 392 -18.71 17.36 48.40
C ALA A 392 -18.06 18.63 47.85
N SER A 393 -18.48 19.05 46.65
CA SER A 393 -18.59 20.49 46.34
C SER A 393 -19.95 20.88 45.74
N ALA A 394 -20.78 19.92 45.30
CA ALA A 394 -22.20 20.16 45.02
C ALA A 394 -23.05 19.10 45.72
N PRO A 395 -24.16 19.47 46.40
CA PRO A 395 -25.07 18.49 46.97
C PRO A 395 -25.69 17.65 45.83
N ARG A 396 -25.77 16.33 46.04
CA ARG A 396 -26.35 15.37 45.08
C ARG A 396 -27.77 15.75 44.62
N SER A 397 -28.46 16.60 45.39
CA SER A 397 -29.79 17.18 45.09
C SER A 397 -29.84 17.97 43.78
N ASP A 398 -28.71 18.50 43.31
CA ASP A 398 -28.69 19.42 42.17
C ASP A 398 -28.43 18.70 40.83
N THR A 399 -28.13 17.40 40.90
CA THR A 399 -27.90 16.55 39.72
C THR A 399 -29.06 15.61 39.44
N ALA A 400 -29.41 15.42 38.17
CA ALA A 400 -30.53 14.58 37.74
C ALA A 400 -30.09 13.48 36.74
N PRO A 401 -30.87 12.39 36.58
CA PRO A 401 -30.72 11.45 35.46
C PRO A 401 -30.94 12.12 34.10
N ILE A 402 -30.25 11.59 33.08
CA ILE A 402 -30.22 12.15 31.71
C ILE A 402 -31.39 11.80 30.76
N PRO A 403 -32.06 10.63 30.79
CA PRO A 403 -32.88 10.14 29.67
C PRO A 403 -33.87 11.15 29.06
N ASP A 404 -34.56 11.93 29.88
CA ASP A 404 -35.58 12.90 29.43
C ASP A 404 -35.01 14.26 28.98
N ARG A 405 -33.68 14.38 28.82
CA ARG A 405 -32.97 15.64 28.59
C ARG A 405 -31.92 15.54 27.47
N LEU A 406 -31.96 14.47 26.68
CA LEU A 406 -30.95 14.19 25.66
C LEU A 406 -30.85 15.31 24.60
N ASP A 407 -31.96 15.91 24.20
CA ASP A 407 -31.96 17.00 23.20
C ASP A 407 -31.22 18.24 23.70
N ALA A 408 -31.41 18.60 24.98
CA ALA A 408 -30.70 19.72 25.60
C ALA A 408 -29.19 19.43 25.71
N ILE A 409 -28.83 18.19 26.05
CA ILE A 409 -27.44 17.73 26.11
C ILE A 409 -26.80 17.76 24.73
N ALA A 410 -27.48 17.24 23.70
CA ALA A 410 -27.02 17.25 22.33
C ALA A 410 -26.78 18.69 21.81
N ALA A 411 -27.63 19.64 22.18
CA ALA A 411 -27.45 21.04 21.82
C ALA A 411 -26.18 21.65 22.44
N ILE A 412 -25.90 21.39 23.73
CA ILE A 412 -24.68 21.83 24.40
C ILE A 412 -23.45 21.16 23.78
N ASP A 413 -23.52 19.84 23.61
CA ASP A 413 -22.45 19.03 23.08
C ASP A 413 -22.05 19.46 21.67
N ARG A 414 -23.01 19.74 20.79
CA ARG A 414 -22.75 20.24 19.43
C ARG A 414 -21.87 21.48 19.43
N GLY A 415 -22.11 22.42 20.34
CA GLY A 415 -21.31 23.65 20.47
C GLY A 415 -19.91 23.42 21.05
N VAL A 416 -19.74 22.39 21.88
CA VAL A 416 -18.46 22.06 22.52
C VAL A 416 -17.58 21.21 21.61
N PHE A 417 -18.14 20.16 21.01
CA PHE A 417 -17.46 19.26 20.08
C PHE A 417 -17.27 19.88 18.69
N GLY A 418 -18.18 20.77 18.28
CA GLY A 418 -18.16 21.44 16.98
C GLY A 418 -18.82 20.67 15.83
N ALA A 419 -19.51 19.56 16.14
CA ALA A 419 -20.32 18.79 15.19
C ALA A 419 -21.46 18.04 15.92
N ASP A 420 -22.47 17.61 15.19
CA ASP A 420 -23.61 16.88 15.73
C ASP A 420 -23.30 15.39 15.90
N ARG A 421 -23.01 14.99 17.13
CA ARG A 421 -22.87 13.58 17.52
C ARG A 421 -24.07 13.03 18.31
N SER A 422 -25.27 13.60 18.13
CA SER A 422 -26.50 13.17 18.83
C SER A 422 -26.78 11.67 18.66
N MET A 423 -26.44 11.08 17.51
CA MET A 423 -26.55 9.64 17.26
C MET A 423 -25.71 8.84 18.26
N VAL A 424 -24.47 9.27 18.52
CA VAL A 424 -23.58 8.62 19.50
C VAL A 424 -24.14 8.82 20.90
N LEU A 425 -24.47 10.06 21.29
CA LEU A 425 -25.01 10.35 22.62
C LEU A 425 -26.30 9.56 22.92
N GLY A 426 -27.19 9.44 21.93
CA GLY A 426 -28.41 8.63 22.02
C GLY A 426 -28.12 7.14 22.14
N ALA A 427 -27.20 6.61 21.33
CA ALA A 427 -26.77 5.21 21.43
C ALA A 427 -26.14 4.89 22.81
N LEU A 428 -25.43 5.84 23.42
CA LEU A 428 -24.90 5.68 24.78
C LEU A 428 -26.00 5.72 25.84
N SER A 429 -26.90 6.70 25.76
CA SER A 429 -28.02 6.85 26.70
C SER A 429 -28.94 5.61 26.69
N ALA A 430 -29.21 5.05 25.52
CA ALA A 430 -30.06 3.87 25.34
C ALA A 430 -29.49 2.60 26.00
N ARG A 431 -28.17 2.56 26.30
CA ARG A 431 -27.55 1.41 26.99
C ARG A 431 -27.90 1.34 28.48
N GLY A 432 -28.71 2.27 29.00
CA GLY A 432 -29.29 2.19 30.34
C GLY A 432 -28.25 2.26 31.46
N THR A 433 -27.17 2.99 31.24
CA THR A 433 -25.97 2.93 32.06
C THR A 433 -26.02 3.77 33.32
N ARG A 434 -25.59 3.17 34.42
CA ARG A 434 -25.31 3.87 35.68
C ARG A 434 -24.21 4.92 35.45
N GLY A 435 -24.38 6.09 36.06
CA GLY A 435 -23.42 7.20 35.97
C GLY A 435 -23.79 8.28 34.94
N ALA A 436 -24.89 8.14 34.20
CA ALA A 436 -25.41 9.21 33.35
C ALA A 436 -26.09 10.30 34.20
N ARG A 437 -25.47 11.48 34.33
CA ARG A 437 -25.90 12.59 35.21
C ARG A 437 -25.82 13.94 34.52
N CYS A 438 -26.74 14.84 34.80
CA CYS A 438 -26.66 16.25 34.41
C CYS A 438 -26.82 17.17 35.64
N LEU A 439 -26.23 18.36 35.57
CA LEU A 439 -26.36 19.43 36.56
C LEU A 439 -27.31 20.49 36.02
N MET A 440 -28.30 20.87 36.84
CA MET A 440 -29.32 21.85 36.48
C MET A 440 -29.11 23.15 37.25
N ARG A 441 -29.20 24.29 36.56
CA ARG A 441 -29.32 25.61 37.19
C ARG A 441 -30.39 26.43 36.48
N ALA A 442 -31.29 27.02 37.25
CA ALA A 442 -32.38 27.85 36.72
C ALA A 442 -33.18 27.20 35.57
N GLY A 443 -33.39 25.88 35.61
CA GLY A 443 -34.15 25.13 34.60
C GLY A 443 -33.35 24.69 33.37
N SER A 444 -32.06 25.03 33.27
CA SER A 444 -31.19 24.67 32.14
C SER A 444 -30.10 23.68 32.55
N VAL A 445 -29.70 22.82 31.60
CA VAL A 445 -28.53 21.94 31.76
C VAL A 445 -27.27 22.80 31.63
N VAL A 446 -26.39 22.77 32.64
CA VAL A 446 -25.11 23.52 32.65
C VAL A 446 -23.89 22.62 32.62
N ALA A 447 -24.06 21.34 32.99
CA ALA A 447 -23.05 20.30 32.82
C ALA A 447 -23.70 18.94 32.67
N TYR A 448 -23.01 18.01 32.02
CA TYR A 448 -23.45 16.62 31.92
C TYR A 448 -22.28 15.64 31.86
N CYS A 449 -22.55 14.40 32.27
CA CYS A 449 -21.67 13.24 32.16
C CYS A 449 -22.50 12.08 31.61
N LEU A 450 -22.11 11.51 30.48
CA LEU A 450 -22.60 10.19 30.08
C LEU A 450 -21.68 9.09 30.60
N ALA A 451 -22.17 7.87 30.55
CA ALA A 451 -21.43 6.70 30.94
C ALA A 451 -21.78 5.53 30.03
N ARG A 452 -20.88 4.56 29.88
CA ARG A 452 -21.17 3.31 29.16
C ARG A 452 -20.42 2.12 29.77
N PRO A 453 -20.92 0.88 29.61
CA PRO A 453 -20.18 -0.27 30.04
C PRO A 453 -19.04 -0.52 29.05
N GLY A 454 -17.99 -1.17 29.50
CA GLY A 454 -16.91 -1.65 28.66
C GLY A 454 -16.45 -3.02 29.13
N THR A 455 -15.56 -3.63 28.34
CA THR A 455 -15.04 -4.98 28.63
C THR A 455 -14.26 -5.02 29.93
N ASN A 456 -13.44 -3.99 30.18
CA ASN A 456 -12.54 -3.94 31.33
C ASN A 456 -12.92 -2.83 32.31
N PHE A 457 -13.47 -1.72 31.81
CA PHE A 457 -13.79 -0.54 32.59
C PHE A 457 -15.16 0.01 32.22
N HIS A 458 -15.88 0.49 33.24
CA HIS A 458 -17.02 1.38 33.02
C HIS A 458 -16.49 2.76 32.64
N GLN A 459 -16.86 3.24 31.46
CA GLN A 459 -16.34 4.49 30.93
C GLN A 459 -17.25 5.64 31.30
N LEU A 460 -16.69 6.70 31.90
CA LEU A 460 -17.37 7.98 32.09
C LEU A 460 -16.88 8.96 31.04
N GLY A 461 -17.80 9.51 30.27
CA GLY A 461 -17.49 10.33 29.11
C GLY A 461 -18.64 10.34 28.08
N PRO A 462 -18.89 11.48 27.41
CA PRO A 462 -18.17 12.74 27.59
C PRO A 462 -18.62 13.44 28.88
N ILE A 463 -17.74 14.28 29.41
CA ILE A 463 -18.04 15.20 30.51
C ILE A 463 -17.88 16.61 29.95
N VAL A 464 -18.97 17.36 29.94
CA VAL A 464 -19.01 18.73 29.43
C VAL A 464 -19.56 19.65 30.51
N ALA A 465 -18.89 20.78 30.73
CA ALA A 465 -19.27 21.74 31.76
C ALA A 465 -18.71 23.14 31.46
N ASP A 466 -19.33 24.18 32.05
CA ASP A 466 -18.84 25.56 31.96
C ASP A 466 -17.63 25.84 32.87
N SER A 467 -17.47 25.05 33.92
CA SER A 467 -16.42 25.23 34.91
C SER A 467 -15.90 23.89 35.44
N SER A 468 -14.68 23.91 35.98
CA SER A 468 -14.10 22.72 36.64
C SER A 468 -14.87 22.32 37.91
N GLU A 469 -15.59 23.24 38.54
CA GLU A 469 -16.46 22.92 39.67
C GLU A 469 -17.67 22.10 39.20
N ASP A 470 -18.33 22.53 38.13
CA ASP A 470 -19.48 21.84 37.56
C ASP A 470 -19.12 20.46 36.99
N ALA A 471 -17.95 20.36 36.35
CA ALA A 471 -17.41 19.09 35.89
C ALA A 471 -17.19 18.11 37.05
N ARG A 472 -16.61 18.58 38.17
CA ARG A 472 -16.39 17.75 39.37
C ARG A 472 -17.70 17.36 40.03
N ALA A 473 -18.69 18.25 40.07
CA ALA A 473 -20.01 17.96 40.62
C ALA A 473 -20.70 16.81 39.88
N VAL A 474 -20.80 16.91 38.55
CA VAL A 474 -21.46 15.87 37.74
C VAL A 474 -20.67 14.57 37.71
N ALA A 475 -19.34 14.64 37.65
CA ALA A 475 -18.47 13.46 37.73
C ALA A 475 -18.57 12.76 39.09
N SER A 476 -18.63 13.50 40.20
CA SER A 476 -18.82 12.95 41.54
C SER A 476 -20.12 12.18 41.68
N ALA A 477 -21.22 12.76 41.17
CA ALA A 477 -22.52 12.09 41.15
C ALA A 477 -22.47 10.81 40.30
N ALA A 478 -21.82 10.86 39.14
CA ALA A 478 -21.65 9.71 38.25
C ALA A 478 -20.83 8.59 38.91
N LEU A 479 -19.68 8.93 39.51
CA LEU A 479 -18.80 7.99 40.21
C LEU A 479 -19.52 7.28 41.37
N THR A 480 -20.40 7.99 42.07
CA THR A 480 -21.19 7.43 43.17
C THR A 480 -22.13 6.31 42.69
N ASP A 481 -22.62 6.39 41.45
CA ASP A 481 -23.52 5.35 40.90
C ASP A 481 -22.79 4.08 40.43
N VAL A 482 -21.46 4.16 40.31
CA VAL A 482 -20.60 3.09 39.79
C VAL A 482 -19.54 2.64 40.80
N VAL A 483 -19.75 2.94 42.08
CA VAL A 483 -18.92 2.46 43.21
C VAL A 483 -18.72 0.93 43.11
N GLY A 484 -17.50 0.48 43.43
CA GLY A 484 -17.10 -0.92 43.36
C GLY A 484 -16.78 -1.42 41.94
N ARG A 485 -16.81 -0.57 40.92
CA ARG A 485 -16.46 -0.93 39.53
C ARG A 485 -15.11 -0.36 39.11
N PRO A 486 -14.41 -1.02 38.18
CA PRO A 486 -13.31 -0.39 37.47
C PRO A 486 -13.84 0.74 36.59
N VAL A 487 -13.21 1.91 36.64
CA VAL A 487 -13.64 3.10 35.89
C VAL A 487 -12.50 3.65 35.03
N VAL A 488 -12.86 4.15 33.86
CA VAL A 488 -11.96 4.87 32.96
C VAL A 488 -12.56 6.21 32.55
N ILE A 489 -11.71 7.24 32.48
CA ILE A 489 -12.05 8.59 32.01
C ILE A 489 -10.90 9.07 31.11
N ASP A 490 -11.21 9.49 29.89
CA ASP A 490 -10.24 10.02 28.95
C ASP A 490 -10.30 11.55 29.00
N VAL A 491 -9.28 12.18 29.59
CA VAL A 491 -9.28 13.61 29.95
C VAL A 491 -8.28 14.36 29.08
N PRO A 492 -8.65 15.49 28.49
CA PRO A 492 -7.67 16.35 27.84
C PRO A 492 -6.67 16.97 28.82
N ASP A 493 -5.40 17.00 28.43
CA ASP A 493 -4.33 17.36 29.36
C ASP A 493 -4.39 18.83 29.80
N GLU A 494 -5.09 19.70 29.06
CA GLU A 494 -5.33 21.09 29.46
C GLU A 494 -6.20 21.22 30.73
N GLN A 495 -6.99 20.19 31.05
CA GLN A 495 -7.89 20.16 32.21
C GLN A 495 -7.15 19.79 33.50
N THR A 496 -6.09 20.52 33.81
CA THR A 496 -5.13 20.25 34.89
C THR A 496 -5.79 20.17 36.28
N ALA A 497 -6.73 21.07 36.59
CA ALA A 497 -7.47 21.06 37.85
C ALA A 497 -8.35 19.82 38.01
N PHE A 498 -8.98 19.37 36.92
CA PHE A 498 -9.81 18.17 36.91
C PHE A 498 -8.97 16.89 37.03
N SER A 499 -7.85 16.80 36.31
CA SER A 499 -6.88 15.70 36.42
C SER A 499 -6.29 15.60 37.83
N SER A 500 -5.95 16.72 38.47
CA SER A 500 -5.45 16.75 39.86
C SER A 500 -6.50 16.25 40.85
N TRP A 501 -7.78 16.56 40.60
CA TRP A 501 -8.89 16.03 41.38
C TRP A 501 -9.11 14.54 41.16
N LEU A 502 -9.00 14.02 39.93
CA LEU A 502 -9.05 12.57 39.70
C LEU A 502 -7.92 11.85 40.43
N ALA A 503 -6.70 12.39 40.40
CA ALA A 503 -5.56 11.84 41.12
C ALA A 503 -5.79 11.81 42.64
N SER A 504 -6.42 12.84 43.23
CA SER A 504 -6.76 12.86 44.66
C SER A 504 -7.84 11.84 45.04
N LEU A 505 -8.62 11.37 44.06
CA LEU A 505 -9.55 10.25 44.21
C LEU A 505 -8.91 8.87 43.95
N GLY A 506 -7.60 8.81 43.72
CA GLY A 506 -6.87 7.55 43.51
C GLY A 506 -6.85 7.06 42.06
N PHE A 507 -7.30 7.86 41.09
CA PHE A 507 -7.12 7.50 39.68
C PHE A 507 -5.64 7.58 39.27
N ALA A 508 -5.20 6.62 38.47
CA ALA A 508 -3.87 6.58 37.89
C ALA A 508 -3.91 6.85 36.38
N ALA A 509 -2.98 7.66 35.89
CA ALA A 509 -2.75 7.80 34.46
C ALA A 509 -2.25 6.48 33.87
N GLN A 510 -2.96 5.94 32.88
CA GLN A 510 -2.68 4.65 32.25
C GLN A 510 -1.97 4.79 30.91
N ARG A 511 -2.45 5.71 30.06
CA ARG A 511 -2.00 5.84 28.67
C ARG A 511 -2.27 7.25 28.15
N THR A 512 -1.40 7.75 27.29
CA THR A 512 -1.59 9.00 26.57
C THR A 512 -2.06 8.77 25.14
N PHE A 513 -2.78 9.74 24.60
CA PHE A 513 -3.15 9.86 23.21
C PHE A 513 -2.83 11.27 22.71
N ILE A 514 -2.77 11.41 21.38
CA ILE A 514 -2.72 12.70 20.71
C ILE A 514 -3.88 12.76 19.74
N ARG A 515 -4.80 13.70 19.95
CA ARG A 515 -5.82 14.03 18.95
C ARG A 515 -5.12 14.59 17.73
N MET A 516 -5.46 14.06 16.57
CA MET A 516 -4.89 14.48 15.29
C MET A 516 -6.01 14.81 14.32
N ARG A 517 -5.72 15.72 13.39
CA ARG A 517 -6.64 16.12 12.32
C ARG A 517 -5.99 16.14 10.94
N ARG A 518 -6.77 15.88 9.91
CA ARG A 518 -6.44 16.07 8.49
C ARG A 518 -7.53 16.93 7.85
N GLY A 519 -7.12 17.96 7.10
CA GLY A 519 -8.02 18.95 6.50
C GLY A 519 -8.10 20.24 7.31
N GLY A 520 -9.20 20.98 7.15
CA GLY A 520 -9.45 22.27 7.83
C GLY A 520 -9.49 22.18 9.36
N ALA A 521 -9.76 23.30 10.03
CA ALA A 521 -9.85 23.36 11.49
C ALA A 521 -11.15 22.73 12.07
N GLY A 522 -12.08 22.30 11.21
CA GLY A 522 -13.45 21.91 11.58
C GLY A 522 -14.36 23.12 11.85
N GLY A 523 -15.58 22.85 12.32
CA GLY A 523 -16.51 23.90 12.79
C GLY A 523 -16.06 24.52 14.13
N PRO A 524 -16.71 25.62 14.57
CA PRO A 524 -16.44 26.24 15.86
C PRO A 524 -16.65 25.25 17.01
N SER A 525 -15.65 25.04 17.86
CA SER A 525 -15.68 24.16 19.03
C SER A 525 -15.23 24.91 20.28
N GLN A 526 -15.58 24.39 21.47
CA GLN A 526 -15.24 25.00 22.76
C GLN A 526 -14.46 23.99 23.61
N PRO A 527 -13.23 23.61 23.23
CA PRO A 527 -12.47 22.51 23.85
C PRO A 527 -12.19 22.72 25.35
N ALA A 528 -12.22 23.97 25.83
CA ALA A 528 -12.09 24.29 27.26
C ALA A 528 -13.27 23.79 28.12
N ARG A 529 -14.44 23.54 27.51
CA ARG A 529 -15.63 23.00 28.19
C ARG A 529 -15.72 21.48 28.12
N GLU A 530 -14.81 20.80 27.40
CA GLU A 530 -14.71 19.35 27.34
C GLU A 530 -13.72 18.85 28.42
N PHE A 531 -14.26 18.20 29.45
CA PHE A 531 -13.49 17.65 30.57
C PHE A 531 -13.19 16.16 30.41
N ALA A 532 -14.01 15.44 29.64
CA ALA A 532 -13.71 14.09 29.20
C ALA A 532 -14.35 13.81 27.85
N ILE A 533 -13.69 13.02 27.01
CA ILE A 533 -14.21 12.60 25.70
C ILE A 533 -15.12 11.37 25.83
N VAL A 534 -15.90 11.05 24.79
CA VAL A 534 -16.73 9.82 24.76
C VAL A 534 -15.84 8.58 24.88
N GLY A 535 -14.73 8.62 24.16
CA GLY A 535 -13.71 7.60 24.04
C GLY A 535 -12.93 7.79 22.74
N PRO A 536 -11.68 7.29 22.63
CA PRO A 536 -10.79 7.57 21.50
C PRO A 536 -11.38 7.23 20.13
N GLU A 537 -12.30 6.25 20.08
CA GLU A 537 -12.93 5.80 18.85
C GLU A 537 -14.07 6.72 18.35
N PHE A 538 -14.68 7.52 19.23
CA PHE A 538 -15.80 8.40 18.86
C PHE A 538 -15.48 9.89 18.97
N GLY A 539 -14.41 10.22 19.69
CA GLY A 539 -13.96 11.59 19.92
C GLY A 539 -14.55 12.25 21.15
#